data_AF-A0A8S0ZTL3-F1
#
_entry.id   AF-A0A8S0ZTL3-F1
#
_cell.length_a   1.000
_cell.length_b   1.000
_cell.length_c   1.000
_cell.angle_alpha   90.00
_cell.angle_beta   90.00
_cell.angle_gamma   90.00
#
_symmetry.space_group_name_H-M   'P 1'
#
loop_
_entity.id
_entity.type
_entity.pdbx_description
1 polymer ?
#
loop_
_entity_poly.entity_id
_entity_poly.type
_entity_poly.pdbx_seq_one_letter_code
_entity_poly.pdbx_strand_id
1 'polypeptide(L)'
;MGYASSGAGRAAHEALLARQDAELRLMETMKRSLQAKMKSDREYALALSAAAAHGQKMDKCEELNGSVIASAWRAMTEEWENISRLIKSNAEALESKALDRLTSLMAERRKSRKAYQEDHTKISSQFTQVCTEFFNICTF
;
A
#
# COMPACT_ATOMS: atom_id res chain seq x y z
N MET A 1 -25.62 4.42 11.99
CA MET A 1 -26.09 3.09 11.50
C MET A 1 -24.90 2.14 11.59
N GLY A 2 -24.85 1.31 12.63
CA GLY A 2 -23.73 0.39 12.88
C GLY A 2 -24.09 -1.04 12.45
N TYR A 3 -23.10 -1.88 12.15
CA TYR A 3 -23.33 -3.30 11.78
C TYR A 3 -24.23 -4.05 12.78
N ALA A 4 -24.20 -3.65 14.06
CA ALA A 4 -25.05 -4.21 15.11
C ALA A 4 -26.55 -3.90 14.95
N SER A 5 -26.95 -2.82 14.25
CA SER A 5 -28.36 -2.41 14.14
C SER A 5 -29.09 -2.97 12.91
N SER A 6 -28.37 -3.57 11.96
CA SER A 6 -28.92 -4.00 10.66
C SER A 6 -28.61 -5.45 10.28
N GLY A 7 -27.99 -6.25 11.15
CA GLY A 7 -27.66 -7.64 10.86
C GLY A 7 -27.38 -8.47 12.12
N ALA A 8 -28.42 -8.89 12.81
CA ALA A 8 -28.30 -9.93 13.84
C ALA A 8 -28.45 -11.31 13.16
N GLY A 9 -27.37 -12.09 13.09
CA GLY A 9 -27.41 -13.49 12.62
C GLY A 9 -26.28 -13.91 11.69
N ARG A 10 -26.29 -15.19 11.28
CA ARG A 10 -25.23 -15.85 10.50
C ARG A 10 -24.86 -15.10 9.21
N ALA A 11 -25.85 -14.61 8.47
CA ALA A 11 -25.61 -13.88 7.21
C ALA A 11 -24.80 -12.59 7.41
N ALA A 12 -25.02 -11.87 8.52
CA ALA A 12 -24.27 -10.66 8.83
C ALA A 12 -22.82 -10.96 9.22
N HIS A 13 -22.60 -12.06 9.96
CA HIS A 13 -21.26 -12.57 10.26
C HIS A 13 -20.48 -12.94 8.99
N GLU A 14 -21.10 -13.71 8.10
CA GLU A 14 -20.50 -14.11 6.82
C GLU A 14 -20.18 -12.91 5.92
N ALA A 15 -21.11 -11.95 5.83
CA ALA A 15 -20.90 -10.71 5.08
C ALA A 15 -19.72 -9.89 5.63
N LEU A 16 -19.57 -9.83 6.97
CA LEU A 16 -18.45 -9.12 7.59
C LEU A 16 -17.11 -9.80 7.31
N LEU A 17 -17.03 -11.12 7.42
CA LEU A 17 -15.82 -11.88 7.06
C LEU A 17 -15.46 -11.68 5.59
N ALA A 18 -16.43 -11.77 4.68
CA ALA A 18 -16.23 -11.55 3.25
C ALA A 18 -15.70 -10.13 2.96
N ARG A 19 -16.21 -9.12 3.68
CA ARG A 19 -15.71 -7.74 3.60
C ARG A 19 -14.27 -7.62 4.08
N GLN A 20 -13.92 -8.22 5.21
CA GLN A 20 -12.54 -8.23 5.72
C GLN A 20 -11.57 -8.91 4.75
N ASP A 21 -12.00 -9.99 4.09
CA ASP A 21 -11.21 -10.65 3.04
C ASP A 21 -11.03 -9.78 1.80
N ALA A 22 -12.07 -9.03 1.40
CA ALA A 22 -11.98 -8.07 0.31
C ALA A 22 -11.01 -6.92 0.65
N GLU A 23 -11.05 -6.39 1.88
CA GLU A 23 -10.11 -5.36 2.35
C GLU A 23 -8.66 -5.86 2.31
N LEU A 24 -8.39 -7.10 2.76
CA LEU A 24 -7.05 -7.69 2.68
C LEU A 24 -6.57 -7.86 1.23
N ARG A 25 -7.44 -8.29 0.31
CA ARG A 25 -7.11 -8.39 -1.12
C ARG A 25 -6.83 -7.02 -1.75
N LEU A 26 -7.58 -5.99 -1.35
CA LEU A 26 -7.34 -4.62 -1.78
C LEU A 26 -5.96 -4.14 -1.30
N MET A 27 -5.64 -4.33 -0.02
CA MET A 27 -4.33 -3.96 0.54
C MET A 27 -3.17 -4.67 -0.18
N GLU A 28 -3.33 -5.96 -0.50
CA GLU A 28 -2.34 -6.71 -1.27
C GLU A 28 -2.18 -6.14 -2.70
N THR A 29 -3.27 -5.71 -3.33
CA THR A 29 -3.22 -5.05 -4.64
C THR A 29 -2.49 -3.72 -4.54
N MET A 30 -2.81 -2.90 -3.53
CA MET A 30 -2.11 -1.64 -3.26
C MET A 30 -0.61 -1.85 -3.04
N LYS A 31 -0.24 -2.90 -2.29
CA LYS A 31 1.17 -3.27 -2.05
C LYS A 31 1.90 -3.52 -3.36
N ARG A 32 1.35 -4.35 -4.24
CA ARG A 32 1.93 -4.62 -5.57
C ARG A 32 2.03 -3.36 -6.42
N SER A 33 1.00 -2.51 -6.41
CA SER A 33 1.02 -1.25 -7.16
C SER A 33 2.11 -0.29 -6.66
N LEU A 34 2.29 -0.16 -5.35
CA LEU A 34 3.37 0.65 -4.77
C LEU A 34 4.75 0.11 -5.18
N GLN A 35 4.96 -1.20 -5.07
CA GLN A 35 6.22 -1.83 -5.46
C GLN A 35 6.53 -1.63 -6.96
N ALA A 36 5.53 -1.80 -7.82
CA ALA A 36 5.68 -1.56 -9.26
C ALA A 36 6.02 -0.10 -9.58
N LYS A 37 5.36 0.86 -8.91
CA LYS A 37 5.67 2.28 -9.06
C LYS A 37 7.09 2.60 -8.60
N MET A 38 7.48 2.17 -7.40
CA MET A 38 8.83 2.41 -6.88
C MET A 38 9.92 1.82 -7.77
N LYS A 39 9.69 0.62 -8.33
CA LYS A 39 10.59 0.02 -9.31
C LYS A 39 10.72 0.91 -10.56
N SER A 40 9.59 1.30 -11.14
CA SER A 40 9.55 2.14 -12.35
C SER A 40 10.21 3.51 -12.12
N ASP A 41 10.00 4.12 -10.94
CA ASP A 41 10.63 5.38 -10.56
C ASP A 41 12.14 5.29 -10.48
N ARG A 42 12.66 4.20 -9.90
CA ARG A 42 14.10 3.99 -9.80
C ARG A 42 14.73 3.81 -11.16
N GLU A 43 14.11 3.00 -12.01
CA GLU A 43 14.55 2.79 -13.39
C GLU A 43 14.52 4.11 -14.18
N TYR A 44 13.45 4.90 -14.04
CA TYR A 44 13.34 6.21 -14.68
C TYR A 44 14.38 7.22 -14.17
N ALA A 45 14.58 7.31 -12.85
CA ALA A 45 15.59 8.19 -12.26
C ALA A 45 17.00 7.83 -12.74
N LEU A 46 17.33 6.53 -12.83
CA LEU A 46 18.60 6.06 -13.37
C LEU A 46 18.79 6.46 -14.84
N ALA A 47 17.76 6.26 -15.68
CA ALA A 47 17.80 6.64 -17.08
C ALA A 47 17.95 8.17 -17.26
N LEU A 48 17.21 8.96 -16.47
CA LEU A 48 17.27 10.42 -16.52
C LEU A 48 18.62 10.96 -16.05
N SER A 49 19.20 10.38 -14.99
CA SER A 49 20.55 10.73 -14.53
C SER A 49 21.62 10.39 -15.58
N ALA A 50 21.50 9.25 -16.27
CA ALA A 50 22.39 8.92 -17.38
C ALA A 50 22.26 9.89 -18.56
N ALA A 51 21.04 10.33 -18.88
CA ALA A 51 20.79 11.34 -19.90
C ALA A 51 21.39 12.71 -19.51
N ALA A 52 21.24 13.12 -18.25
CA ALA A 52 21.86 14.32 -17.71
C ALA A 52 23.40 14.26 -17.83
N ALA A 53 24.02 13.16 -17.40
CA ALA A 53 25.46 12.96 -17.49
C ALA A 53 25.96 12.94 -18.94
N HIS A 54 25.17 12.44 -19.89
CA HIS A 54 25.50 12.51 -21.31
C HIS A 54 25.42 13.94 -21.84
N GLY A 55 24.34 14.67 -21.51
CA GLY A 55 24.15 16.06 -21.93
C GLY A 55 25.23 17.00 -21.40
N GLN A 56 25.73 16.77 -20.18
CA GLN A 56 26.83 17.53 -19.59
C GLN A 56 28.17 17.35 -20.33
N LYS A 57 28.35 16.30 -21.16
CA LYS A 57 29.57 16.16 -21.97
C LYS A 57 29.69 17.22 -23.06
N MET A 58 28.56 17.79 -23.50
CA MET A 58 28.55 18.89 -24.47
C MET A 58 29.14 20.18 -23.90
N ASP A 59 29.25 20.29 -22.57
CA ASP A 59 29.80 21.47 -21.90
C ASP A 59 31.31 21.65 -22.12
N LYS A 60 31.98 20.64 -22.68
CA LYS A 60 33.42 20.65 -23.01
C LYS A 60 33.74 21.24 -24.38
N CYS A 61 32.74 21.71 -25.12
CA CYS A 61 32.94 22.29 -26.44
C CYS A 61 33.36 23.76 -26.31
N GLU A 62 34.66 24.04 -26.44
CA GLU A 62 35.22 25.40 -26.30
C GLU A 62 34.60 26.41 -27.30
N GLU A 63 34.12 25.94 -28.45
CA GLU A 63 33.43 26.75 -29.47
C GLU A 63 32.12 27.38 -28.97
N LEU A 64 31.55 26.85 -27.89
CA LEU A 64 30.27 27.29 -27.33
C LEU A 64 30.41 28.22 -26.12
N ASN A 65 31.64 28.62 -25.76
CA ASN A 65 31.88 29.51 -24.62
C ASN A 65 31.19 30.88 -24.80
N GLY A 66 30.44 31.30 -23.78
CA GLY A 66 29.66 32.55 -23.80
C GLY A 66 28.31 32.44 -24.55
N SER A 67 27.99 31.28 -25.12
CA SER A 67 26.70 31.05 -25.79
C SER A 67 25.55 30.95 -24.78
N VAL A 68 24.48 31.72 -25.01
CA VAL A 68 23.23 31.61 -24.26
C VAL A 68 22.59 30.23 -24.43
N ILE A 69 22.75 29.61 -25.62
CA ILE A 69 22.22 28.27 -25.90
C ILE A 69 22.96 27.23 -25.06
N ALA A 70 24.29 27.34 -24.95
CA ALA A 70 25.09 26.43 -24.12
C ALA A 70 24.75 26.59 -22.63
N SER A 71 24.54 27.83 -22.17
CA SER A 71 24.08 28.10 -20.80
C SER A 71 22.71 27.48 -20.50
N ALA A 72 21.73 27.67 -21.40
CA ALA A 72 20.40 27.09 -21.26
C ALA A 72 20.43 25.55 -21.28
N TRP A 73 21.27 24.97 -22.15
CA TRP A 73 21.49 23.52 -22.19
C TRP A 73 22.06 22.99 -20.87
N ARG A 74 23.10 23.64 -20.33
CA ARG A 74 23.69 23.27 -19.03
C ARG A 74 22.62 23.28 -17.93
N ALA A 75 21.87 24.37 -17.82
CA ALA A 75 20.79 24.51 -16.83
C ALA A 75 19.75 23.38 -16.98
N MET A 76 19.34 23.06 -18.22
CA MET A 76 18.41 21.95 -18.46
C MET A 76 18.96 20.59 -18.01
N THR A 77 20.24 20.31 -18.31
CA THR A 77 20.87 19.03 -17.89
C THR A 77 21.09 18.93 -16.38
N GLU A 78 21.37 20.05 -15.70
CA GLU A 78 21.42 20.11 -14.23
C GLU A 78 20.04 19.86 -13.62
N GLU A 79 18.99 20.43 -14.20
CA GLU A 79 17.61 20.18 -13.75
C GLU A 79 17.17 18.73 -13.93
N TRP A 80 17.59 18.05 -15.01
CA TRP A 80 17.35 16.61 -15.16
C TRP A 80 17.99 15.80 -14.01
N GLU A 81 19.19 16.15 -13.57
CA GLU A 81 19.86 15.52 -12.44
C GLU A 81 19.21 15.89 -11.09
N ASN A 82 18.65 17.10 -10.96
CA ASN A 82 17.86 17.47 -9.78
C ASN A 82 16.58 16.64 -9.69
N ILE A 83 15.87 16.49 -10.82
CA ILE A 83 14.64 15.71 -10.91
C ILE A 83 14.92 14.22 -10.69
N SER A 84 16.01 13.67 -11.25
CA SER A 84 16.39 12.26 -11.06
C SER A 84 16.57 11.94 -9.56
N ARG A 85 17.28 12.80 -8.83
CA ARG A 85 17.49 12.68 -7.38
C ARG A 85 16.18 12.78 -6.60
N LEU A 86 15.30 13.71 -6.97
CA LEU A 86 13.99 13.86 -6.32
C LEU A 86 13.11 12.61 -6.51
N ILE A 87 13.05 12.07 -7.73
CA ILE A 87 12.28 10.85 -8.03
C ILE A 87 12.82 9.66 -7.23
N LYS A 88 14.14 9.50 -7.17
CA LYS A 88 14.78 8.45 -6.38
C LYS A 88 14.43 8.57 -4.89
N SER A 89 14.55 9.77 -4.32
CA SER A 89 14.21 10.03 -2.92
C SER A 89 12.73 9.77 -2.63
N ASN A 90 11.83 10.14 -3.54
CA ASN A 90 10.40 9.86 -3.42
C ASN A 90 10.12 8.35 -3.41
N ALA A 91 10.80 7.57 -4.25
CA ALA A 91 10.67 6.10 -4.26
C ALA A 91 11.15 5.47 -2.94
N GLU A 92 12.24 5.96 -2.36
CA GLU A 92 12.75 5.52 -1.04
C GLU A 92 11.81 5.92 0.10
N ALA A 93 11.20 7.12 0.03
CA ALA A 93 10.20 7.56 0.99
C ALA A 93 8.91 6.73 0.91
N LEU A 94 8.48 6.33 -0.31
CA LEU A 94 7.34 5.43 -0.49
C LEU A 94 7.58 4.06 0.14
N GLU A 95 8.81 3.54 0.07
CA GLU A 95 9.20 2.30 0.74
C GLU A 95 9.04 2.40 2.26
N SER A 96 9.82 3.28 2.87
CA SER A 96 9.93 3.41 4.33
C SER A 96 8.67 3.93 5.01
N LYS A 97 7.85 4.73 4.33
CA LYS A 97 6.67 5.36 4.93
C LYS A 97 5.37 4.66 4.55
N ALA A 98 5.17 4.31 3.28
CA ALA A 98 3.89 3.80 2.81
C ALA A 98 3.85 2.28 2.82
N LEU A 99 4.87 1.62 2.24
CA LEU A 99 4.90 0.17 2.12
C LEU A 99 5.00 -0.53 3.48
N ASP A 100 5.86 -0.03 4.37
CA ASP A 100 6.03 -0.58 5.71
C ASP A 100 4.75 -0.43 6.55
N ARG A 101 4.13 0.75 6.54
CA ARG A 101 2.85 0.99 7.23
C ARG A 101 1.74 0.13 6.68
N LEU A 102 1.64 -0.01 5.37
CA LEU A 102 0.65 -0.90 4.73
C LEU A 102 0.86 -2.35 5.16
N THR A 103 2.12 -2.81 5.20
CA THR A 103 2.46 -4.17 5.62
C THR A 103 2.10 -4.42 7.09
N SER A 104 2.38 -3.47 7.99
CA SER A 104 1.95 -3.53 9.40
C SER A 104 0.43 -3.59 9.51
N LEU A 105 -0.27 -2.70 8.82
CA LEU A 105 -1.73 -2.64 8.83
C LEU A 105 -2.36 -3.95 8.33
N MET A 106 -1.79 -4.57 7.30
CA MET A 106 -2.24 -5.87 6.81
C MET A 106 -2.07 -6.98 7.86
N ALA A 107 -0.96 -6.99 8.59
CA ALA A 107 -0.74 -7.94 9.69
C ALA A 107 -1.76 -7.73 10.82
N GLU A 108 -1.99 -6.48 11.22
CA GLU A 108 -2.99 -6.11 12.22
C GLU A 108 -4.40 -6.51 11.79
N ARG A 109 -4.78 -6.28 10.52
CA ARG A 109 -6.08 -6.67 9.97
C ARG A 109 -6.27 -8.18 9.98
N ARG A 110 -5.25 -8.97 9.63
CA ARG A 110 -5.29 -10.44 9.72
C ARG A 110 -5.50 -10.90 11.17
N LYS A 111 -4.76 -10.31 12.11
CA LYS A 111 -4.89 -10.62 13.54
C LYS A 111 -6.30 -10.28 14.06
N SER A 112 -6.80 -9.10 13.73
CA SER A 112 -8.14 -8.64 14.13
C SER A 112 -9.25 -9.52 13.54
N ARG A 113 -9.16 -9.90 12.27
CA ARG A 113 -10.10 -10.85 11.64
C ARG A 113 -10.11 -12.20 12.35
N LYS A 114 -8.92 -12.74 12.67
CA LYS A 114 -8.81 -14.01 13.39
C LYS A 114 -9.46 -13.93 14.78
N ALA A 115 -9.14 -12.90 15.56
CA ALA A 115 -9.74 -12.67 16.87
C ALA A 115 -11.27 -12.56 16.79
N TYR A 116 -11.79 -11.78 15.83
CA TYR A 116 -13.23 -11.66 15.62
C TYR A 116 -13.89 -13.03 15.34
N GLN A 117 -13.27 -13.86 14.50
CA GLN A 117 -13.78 -15.18 14.17
C GLN A 117 -13.78 -16.13 15.38
N GLU A 118 -12.73 -16.09 16.19
CA GLU A 118 -12.60 -16.87 17.43
C GLU A 118 -13.66 -16.45 18.46
N ASP A 119 -13.83 -15.14 18.68
CA ASP A 119 -14.82 -14.59 19.60
C ASP A 119 -16.24 -14.94 19.18
N HIS A 120 -16.56 -14.78 17.88
CA HIS A 120 -17.87 -15.14 17.35
C HIS A 120 -18.16 -16.65 17.53
N THR A 121 -17.17 -17.51 17.27
CA THR A 121 -17.31 -18.97 17.44
C THR A 121 -17.55 -19.32 18.90
N LYS A 122 -16.81 -18.71 19.82
CA LYS A 122 -16.96 -18.92 21.27
C LYS A 122 -18.33 -18.52 21.78
N ILE A 123 -18.83 -17.35 21.38
CA ILE A 123 -20.16 -16.87 21.80
C ILE A 123 -21.24 -17.76 21.20
N SER A 124 -21.12 -18.13 19.93
CA SER A 124 -22.10 -19.00 19.25
C SER A 124 -22.18 -20.39 19.88
N SER A 125 -21.06 -20.97 20.31
CA SER A 125 -21.05 -22.28 20.97
C SER A 125 -21.68 -22.23 22.36
N GLN A 126 -21.34 -21.22 23.16
CA GLN A 126 -21.94 -20.98 24.47
C GLN A 126 -23.45 -20.78 24.38
N PHE A 127 -23.92 -19.99 23.41
CA PHE A 127 -25.35 -19.79 23.19
C PHE A 127 -26.06 -21.10 22.81
N THR A 128 -25.48 -21.87 21.89
CA THR A 128 -26.03 -23.18 21.47
C THR A 128 -26.13 -24.16 22.63
N GLN A 129 -25.12 -24.20 23.50
CA GLN A 129 -25.13 -25.03 24.70
C GLN A 129 -26.31 -24.66 25.62
N VAL A 130 -26.45 -23.38 25.96
CA VAL A 130 -27.54 -22.88 26.83
C VAL A 130 -28.91 -23.18 26.22
N CYS A 131 -29.09 -22.99 24.91
CA CYS A 131 -30.34 -23.34 24.23
C CYS A 131 -30.66 -24.83 24.31
N THR A 132 -29.65 -25.69 24.21
CA THR A 132 -29.81 -27.15 24.30
C THR A 132 -30.20 -27.58 25.71
N GLU A 133 -29.52 -27.02 26.74
CA GLU A 133 -29.85 -27.27 28.14
C GLU A 133 -31.29 -26.83 28.48
N PHE A 134 -31.69 -25.63 28.01
CA PHE A 134 -33.05 -25.14 28.19
C PHE A 134 -34.09 -26.02 27.50
N PHE A 135 -33.83 -26.43 26.25
CA PHE A 135 -34.73 -27.32 25.51
C PHE A 135 -34.92 -28.66 26.23
N ASN A 136 -33.85 -29.23 26.79
CA ASN A 136 -33.90 -30.46 27.57
C ASN A 136 -34.72 -30.28 28.86
N ILE A 137 -34.63 -29.13 29.54
CA ILE A 137 -35.45 -28.85 30.73
C ILE A 137 -36.94 -28.75 30.37
N CYS A 138 -37.29 -28.13 29.25
CA CYS A 138 -38.68 -27.94 28.84
C CYS A 138 -39.34 -29.19 28.21
N THR A 139 -38.56 -30.22 27.88
CA THR A 139 -39.06 -31.48 27.32
C THR A 139 -39.25 -32.59 28.36
N PHE A 140 -38.88 -32.34 29.63
CA PHE A 140 -39.25 -33.13 30.80
C PHE A 140 -40.36 -32.42 31.60
#